data_AF-A0A4U4E2Z5-F1
#
_entry.id   AF-A0A4U4E2Z5-F1
#
_cell.length_a   1.000
_cell.length_b   1.000
_cell.length_c   1.000
_cell.angle_alpha   90.00
_cell.angle_beta   90.00
_cell.angle_gamma   90.00
#
_symmetry.space_group_name_H-M   'P 1'
#
loop_
_entity.id
_entity.type
_entity.pdbx_description
1 polymer ?
#
loop_
_entity_poly.entity_id
_entity_poly.type
_entity_poly.pdbx_seq_one_letter_code
_entity_poly.pdbx_strand_id
1 'polypeptide(L)'
;MAEMMTISKTEWERMNERLEALEERNKPRVNYGYKFGKVVEEWLEKQRDNRRIILNQKNAIYEAVKACLEIERINDLTEDNYKYAINIFEQQKIFFKRRITAKDVVTNEKNTN
;
A
#
# COMPACT_ATOMS: atom_id res chain seq x y z
N MET A 1 39.61 38.98 -1.25
CA MET A 1 39.79 38.39 0.09
C MET A 1 38.48 37.71 0.43
N ALA A 2 38.44 36.37 0.45
CA ALA A 2 37.21 35.65 0.77
C ALA A 2 37.03 35.64 2.29
N GLU A 3 35.98 36.29 2.79
CA GLU A 3 35.59 36.20 4.19
C GLU A 3 35.07 34.78 4.47
N MET A 4 35.84 33.99 5.22
CA MET A 4 35.32 32.75 5.81
C MET A 4 34.47 33.13 7.03
N MET A 5 33.14 33.03 6.89
CA MET A 5 32.25 33.07 8.06
C MET A 5 32.55 31.85 8.95
N THR A 6 33.05 32.11 10.15
CA THR A 6 33.20 31.10 11.21
C THR A 6 31.90 31.06 12.00
N ILE A 7 31.07 30.06 11.71
CA ILE A 7 29.85 29.80 12.47
C ILE A 7 30.24 29.34 13.87
N SER A 8 29.66 29.95 14.90
CA SER A 8 29.89 29.52 16.28
C SER A 8 29.18 28.17 16.55
N LYS A 9 29.70 27.38 17.48
CA LYS A 9 29.12 26.08 17.85
C LYS A 9 27.62 26.16 18.16
N THR A 10 27.21 27.20 18.87
CA THR A 10 25.82 27.45 19.26
C THR A 10 24.92 27.80 18.07
N GLU A 11 25.45 28.50 17.07
CA GLU A 11 24.72 28.79 15.82
C GLU A 11 24.57 27.53 14.97
N TRP A 12 25.60 26.68 14.93
CA TRP A 12 25.55 25.40 14.26
C TRP A 12 24.49 24.47 14.88
N GLU A 13 24.47 24.35 16.21
CA GLU A 13 23.47 23.54 16.95
C GLU A 13 22.04 24.02 16.69
N ARG A 14 21.77 25.34 16.78
CA ARG A 14 20.44 25.89 16.46
C ARG A 14 20.04 25.68 15.01
N MET A 15 21.00 25.71 14.08
CA MET A 15 20.73 25.46 12.67
C MET A 15 20.40 23.98 12.42
N ASN A 16 21.08 23.07 13.13
CA ASN A 16 20.83 21.64 13.05
C ASN A 16 19.46 21.26 13.63
N GLU A 17 19.09 21.79 14.80
CA GLU A 17 17.75 21.59 15.38
C GLU A 17 16.62 22.09 14.45
N ARG A 18 16.85 23.22 13.77
CA ARG A 18 15.91 23.75 12.76
C ARG A 18 15.82 22.86 11.53
N LEU A 19 16.94 22.31 11.08
CA LEU A 19 16.99 21.38 9.95
C LEU A 19 16.26 20.07 10.29
N GLU A 20 16.52 19.49 11.46
CA GLU A 20 15.82 18.28 11.94
C GLU A 20 14.31 18.52 12.03
N ALA A 21 13.87 19.66 12.60
CA ALA A 21 12.46 20.00 12.67
C ALA A 21 11.82 20.23 11.29
N LEU A 22 12.58 20.75 10.31
CA LEU A 22 12.13 20.91 8.94
C LEU A 22 12.05 19.56 8.21
N GLU A 23 13.00 18.67 8.44
CA GLU A 23 12.98 17.30 7.91
C GLU A 23 11.79 16.51 8.48
N GLU A 24 11.54 16.61 9.79
CA GLU A 24 10.37 15.99 10.45
C GLU A 24 9.05 16.51 9.86
N ARG A 25 8.97 17.82 9.57
CA ARG A 25 7.79 18.45 8.95
C ARG A 25 7.62 18.09 7.48
N ASN A 26 8.71 17.88 6.75
CA ASN A 26 8.70 17.59 5.32
C ASN A 26 8.70 16.09 5.02
N LYS A 27 8.80 15.20 6.02
CA LYS A 27 8.61 13.76 5.82
C LYS A 27 7.27 13.53 5.13
N PRO A 28 7.24 12.91 3.94
CA PRO A 28 6.00 12.57 3.28
C PRO A 28 5.18 11.68 4.22
N ARG A 29 4.01 12.15 4.65
CA ARG A 29 3.09 11.30 5.41
C ARG A 29 2.57 10.21 4.48
N VAL A 30 3.16 9.02 4.57
CA VAL A 30 2.74 7.87 3.79
C VAL A 30 1.35 7.47 4.27
N ASN A 31 0.36 7.54 3.38
CA ASN A 31 -0.96 6.98 3.65
C ASN A 31 -0.92 5.47 3.37
N TYR A 32 -0.70 4.67 4.41
CA TYR A 32 -0.60 3.22 4.29
C TYR A 32 -1.93 2.57 3.87
N GLY A 33 -3.07 3.17 4.20
CA GLY A 33 -4.38 2.74 3.70
C GLY A 33 -4.50 2.86 2.18
N TYR A 34 -4.10 4.00 1.63
CA TYR A 34 -4.06 4.21 0.18
C TYR A 34 -3.06 3.27 -0.50
N LYS A 35 -1.86 3.13 0.08
CA LYS A 35 -0.82 2.22 -0.41
C LYS A 35 -1.33 0.78 -0.46
N PHE A 36 -1.96 0.31 0.61
CA PHE A 36 -2.57 -1.01 0.69
C PHE A 36 -3.69 -1.17 -0.35
N GLY A 37 -4.55 -0.16 -0.49
CA GLY A 37 -5.63 -0.18 -1.45
C GLY A 37 -5.17 -0.34 -2.89
N LYS A 38 -4.05 0.28 -3.27
CA LYS A 38 -3.44 0.09 -4.59
C LYS A 38 -2.97 -1.33 -4.84
N VAL A 39 -2.33 -1.96 -3.87
CA VAL A 39 -1.88 -3.35 -3.97
C VAL A 39 -3.08 -4.31 -4.19
N VAL A 40 -4.19 -4.07 -3.49
CA VAL A 40 -5.42 -4.86 -3.66
C VAL A 40 -6.05 -4.62 -5.04
N GLU A 41 -6.15 -3.36 -5.48
CA GLU A 41 -6.70 -2.99 -6.80
C GLU A 41 -5.93 -3.66 -7.94
N GLU A 42 -4.60 -3.53 -7.96
CA GLU A 42 -3.73 -4.10 -9.01
C GLU A 42 -3.84 -5.62 -9.10
N TRP A 43 -4.10 -6.29 -7.97
CA TRP A 43 -4.29 -7.73 -7.95
C TRP A 43 -5.67 -8.13 -8.47
N LEU A 44 -6.72 -7.42 -8.06
CA LEU A 44 -8.10 -7.69 -8.50
C LEU A 44 -8.29 -7.42 -10.00
N GLU A 45 -7.64 -6.39 -10.54
CA GLU A 45 -7.70 -6.09 -11.98
C GLU A 45 -7.18 -7.26 -12.84
N LYS A 46 -6.21 -8.03 -12.34
CA LYS A 46 -5.66 -9.20 -13.04
C LYS A 46 -6.59 -10.40 -13.08
N GLN A 47 -7.63 -10.44 -12.23
CA GLN A 47 -8.58 -11.55 -12.14
C GLN A 47 -9.56 -11.60 -13.33
N ARG A 48 -9.68 -10.51 -14.10
CA ARG A 48 -10.64 -10.35 -15.22
C ARG A 48 -12.09 -10.62 -14.81
N ASP A 49 -12.42 -10.36 -13.54
CA ASP A 49 -13.77 -10.48 -13.01
C ASP A 49 -14.63 -9.27 -13.40
N ASN A 50 -15.95 -9.43 -13.30
CA ASN A 50 -16.85 -8.31 -13.47
C ASN A 50 -16.63 -7.26 -12.37
N ARG A 51 -16.76 -5.97 -12.69
CA ARG A 51 -16.62 -4.84 -11.76
C ARG A 51 -17.39 -5.01 -10.44
N ARG A 52 -18.61 -5.56 -10.47
CA ARG A 52 -19.39 -5.81 -9.24
C ARG A 52 -18.73 -6.86 -8.34
N ILE A 53 -18.17 -7.90 -8.94
CA ILE A 53 -17.45 -8.97 -8.23
C ILE A 53 -16.17 -8.39 -7.62
N ILE A 54 -15.41 -7.62 -8.41
CA ILE A 54 -14.19 -6.93 -7.95
C ILE A 54 -14.48 -6.07 -6.72
N LEU A 55 -15.56 -5.27 -6.74
CA LEU A 55 -15.92 -4.42 -5.60
C LEU A 55 -16.25 -5.23 -4.34
N ASN A 56 -16.99 -6.33 -4.49
CA ASN A 56 -17.32 -7.20 -3.36
C ASN A 56 -16.08 -7.89 -2.79
N GLN A 57 -15.18 -8.38 -3.64
CA GLN A 57 -13.91 -8.98 -3.22
C GLN A 57 -13.04 -7.95 -2.49
N LYS A 58 -12.92 -6.73 -3.02
CA LYS A 58 -12.21 -5.61 -2.38
C LYS A 58 -12.75 -5.34 -0.97
N ASN A 59 -14.07 -5.22 -0.83
CA ASN A 59 -14.71 -4.97 0.47
C ASN A 59 -14.46 -6.13 1.43
N ALA A 60 -14.58 -7.38 0.99
CA ALA A 60 -14.32 -8.54 1.84
C ALA A 60 -12.86 -8.59 2.34
N ILE A 61 -11.89 -8.28 1.48
CA ILE A 61 -10.48 -8.16 1.87
C ILE A 61 -10.29 -7.06 2.92
N TYR A 62 -10.93 -5.91 2.72
CA TYR A 62 -10.83 -4.80 3.66
C TYR A 62 -11.43 -5.14 5.03
N GLU A 63 -12.61 -5.77 5.07
CA GLU A 63 -13.20 -6.22 6.33
C GLU A 63 -12.33 -7.25 7.04
N ALA A 64 -11.72 -8.19 6.31
CA ALA A 64 -10.81 -9.16 6.90
C ALA A 64 -9.57 -8.50 7.52
N VAL A 65 -8.97 -7.54 6.82
CA VAL A 65 -7.81 -6.79 7.35
C VAL A 65 -8.20 -5.96 8.57
N LYS A 66 -9.34 -5.27 8.51
CA LYS A 66 -9.85 -4.49 9.65
C LYS A 66 -10.09 -5.36 10.89
N ALA A 67 -10.74 -6.50 10.70
CA ALA A 67 -11.03 -7.43 11.79
C ALA A 67 -9.75 -8.01 12.40
N CYS A 68 -8.79 -8.44 11.58
CA CYS A 68 -7.54 -9.04 12.07
C CYS A 68 -6.58 -8.04 12.73
N LEU A 69 -6.66 -6.75 12.37
CA LEU A 69 -5.81 -5.70 12.95
C LEU A 69 -6.54 -4.85 13.99
N GLU A 70 -7.82 -5.14 14.26
CA GLU A 70 -8.68 -4.40 15.18
C GLU A 70 -8.74 -2.89 14.88
N ILE A 71 -8.79 -2.52 13.59
CA ILE A 71 -8.90 -1.12 13.13
C ILE A 71 -10.29 -0.82 12.55
N GLU A 72 -10.77 0.42 12.71
CA GLU A 72 -12.09 0.83 12.21
C GLU A 72 -12.08 1.08 10.69
N ARG A 73 -11.00 1.69 10.18
CA ARG A 73 -10.87 2.07 8.77
C ARG A 73 -9.53 1.60 8.22
N ILE A 74 -9.50 1.22 6.94
CA ILE A 74 -8.25 0.87 6.25
C ILE A 74 -7.25 2.04 6.23
N ASN A 75 -7.74 3.29 6.32
CA ASN A 75 -6.88 4.46 6.43
C ASN A 75 -6.16 4.58 7.77
N ASP A 76 -6.54 3.78 8.77
CA ASP A 76 -5.88 3.72 10.08
C ASP A 76 -4.66 2.78 10.06
N LEU A 77 -4.33 2.21 8.89
CA LEU A 77 -3.06 1.50 8.70
C LEU A 77 -1.88 2.44 8.97
N THR A 78 -0.90 1.92 9.69
CA THR A 78 0.35 2.58 10.05
C THR A 78 1.52 1.80 9.46
N GLU A 79 2.72 2.33 9.62
CA GLU A 79 3.94 1.62 9.23
C GLU A 79 4.06 0.26 9.94
N ASP A 80 3.74 0.23 11.23
CA ASP A 80 3.92 -0.94 12.10
C ASP A 80 3.04 -2.12 11.71
N ASN A 81 1.78 -1.84 11.34
CA ASN A 81 0.80 -2.88 11.02
C ASN A 81 0.69 -3.18 9.52
N TYR A 82 1.30 -2.38 8.64
CA TYR A 82 1.20 -2.54 7.20
C TYR A 82 1.67 -3.92 6.70
N LYS A 83 2.78 -4.45 7.24
CA LYS A 83 3.28 -5.78 6.86
C LYS A 83 2.26 -6.88 7.21
N TYR A 84 1.58 -6.76 8.35
CA TYR A 84 0.53 -7.69 8.73
C TYR A 84 -0.69 -7.58 7.82
N ALA A 85 -1.10 -6.36 7.44
CA ALA A 85 -2.17 -6.14 6.46
C ALA A 85 -1.89 -6.85 5.13
N ILE A 86 -0.64 -6.76 4.64
CA ILE A 86 -0.22 -7.48 3.43
C ILE A 86 -0.29 -9.00 3.62
N ASN A 87 0.18 -9.53 4.75
CA ASN A 87 0.11 -10.97 5.02
C ASN A 87 -1.34 -11.48 5.06
N ILE A 88 -2.24 -10.75 5.71
CA ILE A 88 -3.68 -11.07 5.73
C ILE A 88 -4.22 -11.07 4.30
N PHE A 89 -3.88 -10.06 3.50
CA PHE A 89 -4.28 -10.00 2.10
C PHE A 89 -3.77 -11.21 1.30
N GLU A 90 -2.51 -11.60 1.42
CA GLU A 90 -1.95 -12.78 0.74
C GLU A 90 -2.72 -14.06 1.09
N GLN A 91 -3.11 -14.24 2.36
CA GLN A 91 -3.94 -15.36 2.79
C GLN A 91 -5.34 -15.30 2.14
N GLN A 92 -5.95 -14.10 2.09
CA GLN A 92 -7.27 -13.90 1.49
C GLN A 92 -7.29 -14.20 -0.01
N LYS A 93 -6.17 -14.03 -0.72
CA LYS A 93 -6.09 -14.32 -2.16
C LYS A 93 -6.55 -15.73 -2.50
N ILE A 94 -6.34 -16.71 -1.62
CA ILE A 94 -6.73 -18.11 -1.86
C ILE A 94 -8.24 -18.25 -2.08
N PHE A 95 -9.06 -17.47 -1.36
CA PHE A 95 -10.52 -17.55 -1.46
C PHE A 95 -11.07 -16.90 -2.73
N PHE A 96 -10.37 -15.89 -3.25
CA PHE A 96 -10.83 -15.12 -4.41
C PHE A 96 -10.03 -15.40 -5.68
N LYS A 97 -8.98 -16.23 -5.63
CA LYS A 97 -8.24 -16.64 -6.82
C LYS A 97 -9.17 -17.43 -7.72
N ARG A 98 -9.44 -16.90 -8.92
CA ARG A 98 -10.19 -17.62 -9.94
C ARG A 98 -9.52 -18.97 -10.20
N ARG A 99 -10.27 -20.06 -10.01
CA ARG A 99 -9.84 -21.39 -10.43
C ARG A 99 -9.84 -21.39 -11.96
N ILE A 100 -8.67 -21.42 -12.59
CA ILE A 100 -8.56 -21.64 -14.03
C ILE A 100 -9.11 -23.05 -14.27
N THR A 101 -10.27 -23.13 -14.89
CA THR A 101 -10.85 -24.41 -15.29
C THR A 101 -10.37 -24.74 -16.69
N ALA A 102 -10.33 -26.01 -17.08
CA ALA A 102 -9.91 -26.42 -18.43
C ALA A 102 -10.68 -25.68 -19.56
N LYS A 103 -11.89 -25.18 -19.28
CA LYS A 103 -12.67 -24.35 -20.20
C LYS A 103 -12.04 -22.97 -20.48
N ASP A 104 -11.31 -22.39 -19.54
CA ASP A 104 -10.62 -21.09 -19.72
C ASP A 104 -9.32 -21.23 -20.55
N VAL A 105 -8.76 -22.45 -20.66
CA VAL A 105 -7.55 -22.75 -21.45
C VAL A 105 -7.87 -22.91 -22.94
N VAL A 106 -9.00 -23.57 -23.27
CA VAL A 106 -9.40 -23.86 -24.66
C VAL A 106 -9.78 -22.61 -25.46
N THR A 107 -10.18 -21.51 -24.79
CA THR A 107 -10.56 -20.27 -25.48
C THR A 107 -9.40 -19.46 -26.04
N ASN A 108 -8.13 -19.76 -25.68
CA ASN A 108 -6.96 -19.04 -26.18
C ASN A 108 -6.33 -19.67 -27.43
N GLU A 109 -6.80 -20.84 -27.91
CA GLU A 109 -6.21 -21.53 -29.08
C GLU A 109 -6.91 -21.25 -30.41
N LYS A 110 -7.96 -20.43 -30.45
CA LYS A 110 -8.65 -20.09 -31.70
C LYS A 110 -8.50 -18.61 -32.02
N ASN A 111 -7.33 -18.24 -32.53
CA ASN A 111 -7.13 -17.10 -33.45
C ASN A 111 -5.70 -17.15 -34.03
N THR A 112 -5.44 -18.18 -34.83
CA THR A 112 -4.42 -18.13 -35.88
C THR A 112 -5.05 -18.75 -37.12
N ASN A 113 -5.75 -17.89 -37.88
CA ASN A 113 -5.99 -18.11 -39.30
C ASN A 113 -4.83 -17.51 -40.08
#